data_AF-A0A3M1F3E0-F1
#
_entry.id   AF-A0A3M1F3E0-F1
#
_cell.length_a   1.000
_cell.length_b   1.000
_cell.length_c   1.000
_cell.angle_alpha   90.00
_cell.angle_beta   90.00
_cell.angle_gamma   90.00
#
_symmetry.space_group_name_H-M   'P 1'
#
loop_
_entity.id
_entity.type
_entity.pdbx_description
1 polymer ?
#
loop_
_entity_poly.entity_id
_entity_poly.type
_entity_poly.pdbx_seq_one_letter_code
_entity_poly.pdbx_strand_id
1 'polypeptide(L)'
;MEILQLVDQLEQVLNQGWRIPLTSSLIVNEEECLRLIDQMRISVPSAIKESQRMIAERDRILAEAQAQADAILAQAQHDAAEMVNQHFIVGEARQEAQRIVDLGHEEAMRLVQEAEEYALGVLQELVEQLTGSLQQAQNGIRAIEESRMADQRGTPASTTTPAPPQEEEEENSQN
;
A
#
# COMPACT_ATOMS: atom_id res chain seq x y z
N MET A 1 -25.15 21.78 -56.81
CA MET A 1 -26.34 22.66 -56.94
C MET A 1 -26.73 22.90 -58.39
N GLU A 2 -25.77 23.01 -59.33
CA GLU A 2 -26.08 23.25 -60.75
C GLU A 2 -26.92 22.15 -61.44
N ILE A 3 -26.75 20.87 -61.07
CA ILE A 3 -27.51 19.77 -61.68
C ILE A 3 -29.01 19.90 -61.42
N LEU A 4 -29.40 20.19 -60.18
CA LEU A 4 -30.81 20.34 -59.81
C LEU A 4 -31.43 21.52 -60.56
N GLN A 5 -30.71 22.64 -60.67
CA GLN A 5 -31.16 23.79 -61.44
C GLN A 5 -31.33 23.50 -62.93
N LEU A 6 -30.43 22.69 -63.53
CA LEU A 6 -30.57 22.28 -64.94
C LEU A 6 -31.75 21.34 -65.15
N VAL A 7 -32.03 20.45 -64.19
CA VAL A 7 -33.21 19.57 -64.20
C VAL A 7 -34.48 20.40 -64.05
N ASP A 8 -34.53 21.32 -63.09
CA ASP A 8 -35.68 22.21 -62.86
C ASP A 8 -35.96 23.09 -64.08
N GLN A 9 -34.92 23.59 -64.75
CA GLN A 9 -35.05 24.37 -65.99
C GLN A 9 -35.58 23.52 -67.15
N LEU A 10 -35.11 22.27 -67.30
CA LEU A 10 -35.62 21.37 -68.32
C LEU A 10 -37.09 21.00 -68.04
N GLU A 11 -37.43 20.73 -66.79
CA GLU A 11 -38.81 20.51 -66.36
C GLU A 11 -39.71 21.71 -66.67
N GLN A 12 -39.22 22.93 -66.43
CA GLN A 12 -39.94 24.15 -66.76
C GLN A 12 -40.18 24.30 -68.27
N VAL A 13 -39.17 24.05 -69.11
CA VAL A 13 -39.29 24.10 -70.57
C VAL A 13 -40.30 23.05 -71.07
N LEU A 14 -40.29 21.85 -70.50
CA LEU A 14 -41.25 20.80 -70.81
C LEU A 14 -42.68 21.17 -70.36
N ASN A 15 -42.84 21.80 -69.21
CA ASN A 15 -44.16 22.22 -68.71
C ASN A 15 -44.76 23.42 -69.46
N GLN A 16 -43.92 24.29 -70.03
CA GLN A 16 -44.34 25.42 -70.86
C GLN A 16 -44.67 25.03 -72.31
N GLY A 17 -44.28 23.83 -72.74
CA GLY A 17 -44.56 23.31 -74.08
C GLY A 17 -46.06 23.18 -74.37
N TRP A 18 -46.44 23.40 -75.63
CA TRP A 18 -47.85 23.29 -76.02
C TRP A 18 -48.23 21.82 -76.22
N ARG A 19 -49.20 21.33 -75.42
CA ARG A 19 -49.77 19.98 -75.57
C ARG A 19 -50.82 19.95 -76.67
N ILE A 20 -50.72 18.94 -77.53
CA ILE A 20 -51.69 18.73 -78.63
C ILE A 20 -52.91 17.96 -78.09
N PRO A 21 -54.14 18.49 -78.21
CA PRO A 21 -55.34 17.82 -77.72
C PRO A 21 -55.57 16.48 -78.46
N LEU A 22 -56.10 15.48 -77.75
CA LEU A 22 -56.32 14.10 -78.23
C LEU A 22 -55.04 13.28 -78.53
N THR A 23 -53.84 13.79 -78.20
CA THR A 23 -52.58 13.04 -78.34
C THR A 23 -51.72 13.17 -77.06
N SER A 24 -50.77 12.26 -76.88
CA SER A 24 -49.78 12.34 -75.79
C SER A 24 -48.53 13.17 -76.15
N SER A 25 -48.58 13.93 -77.24
CA SER A 25 -47.42 14.66 -77.78
C SER A 25 -47.34 16.10 -77.27
N LEU A 26 -46.11 16.53 -76.98
CA LEU A 26 -45.77 17.87 -76.49
C LEU A 26 -44.87 18.57 -77.50
N ILE A 27 -45.23 19.79 -77.91
CA ILE A 27 -44.39 20.63 -78.76
C ILE A 27 -43.50 21.46 -77.85
N VAL A 28 -42.18 21.33 -78.02
CA VAL A 28 -41.15 22.03 -77.25
C VAL A 28 -40.09 22.63 -78.15
N ASN A 29 -39.37 23.62 -77.65
CA ASN A 29 -38.19 24.15 -78.32
C ASN A 29 -37.05 23.12 -78.23
N GLU A 30 -36.80 22.43 -79.33
CA GLU A 30 -35.76 21.41 -79.44
C GLU A 30 -34.36 21.95 -79.09
N GLU A 31 -34.03 23.16 -79.55
CA GLU A 31 -32.71 23.77 -79.34
C GLU A 31 -32.44 24.07 -77.86
N GLU A 32 -33.47 24.52 -77.13
CA GLU A 32 -33.37 24.80 -75.70
C GLU A 32 -33.28 23.53 -74.84
N CYS A 33 -34.08 22.50 -75.16
CA CYS A 33 -33.99 21.20 -74.51
C CYS A 33 -32.63 20.53 -74.75
N LEU A 34 -32.14 20.52 -75.99
CA LEU A 34 -30.85 19.92 -76.33
C LEU A 34 -29.68 20.63 -75.63
N ARG A 35 -29.72 21.97 -75.54
CA ARG A 35 -28.72 22.75 -74.80
C ARG A 35 -28.65 22.37 -73.32
N LEU A 36 -29.80 22.26 -72.65
CA LEU A 36 -29.87 21.87 -71.24
C LEU A 36 -29.38 20.42 -71.04
N ILE A 37 -29.72 19.50 -71.95
CA ILE A 37 -29.25 18.11 -71.93
C ILE A 37 -27.74 18.05 -72.12
N ASP A 38 -27.17 18.79 -73.07
CA ASP A 38 -25.73 18.85 -73.30
C ASP A 38 -24.99 19.43 -72.09
N GLN A 39 -25.55 20.45 -71.46
CA GLN A 39 -24.97 21.04 -70.25
C GLN A 39 -24.99 20.08 -69.06
N MET A 40 -26.10 19.34 -68.86
CA MET A 40 -26.15 18.26 -67.86
C MET A 40 -25.16 17.14 -68.18
N ARG A 41 -24.97 16.78 -69.45
CA ARG A 41 -24.01 15.75 -69.86
C ARG A 41 -22.57 16.11 -69.50
N ILE A 42 -22.25 17.40 -69.42
CA ILE A 42 -20.91 17.88 -69.05
C ILE A 42 -20.78 18.05 -67.53
N SER A 43 -21.78 18.63 -66.86
CA SER A 43 -21.71 19.00 -65.45
C SER A 43 -22.04 17.86 -64.46
N VAL A 44 -22.93 16.94 -64.84
CA VAL A 44 -23.34 15.82 -63.96
C VAL A 44 -22.17 14.88 -63.66
N PRO A 45 -21.41 14.39 -64.68
CA PRO A 45 -20.33 13.44 -64.42
C PRO A 45 -19.19 14.06 -63.61
N SER A 46 -18.87 15.34 -63.83
CA SER A 46 -17.80 16.04 -63.13
C SER A 46 -18.13 16.23 -61.65
N ALA A 47 -19.35 16.68 -61.34
CA ALA A 47 -19.82 16.87 -59.96
C ALA A 47 -19.91 15.55 -59.18
N ILE A 48 -20.32 14.44 -59.82
CA ILE A 48 -20.33 13.12 -59.19
C ILE A 48 -18.90 12.67 -58.89
N LYS A 49 -17.97 12.83 -59.85
CA LYS A 49 -16.55 12.47 -59.67
C LYS A 49 -15.89 13.28 -58.56
N GLU A 50 -16.21 14.56 -58.45
CA GLU A 50 -15.72 15.42 -57.37
C GLU A 50 -16.28 15.00 -56.02
N SER A 51 -17.58 14.70 -55.95
CA SER A 51 -18.22 14.20 -54.72
C SER A 51 -17.60 12.87 -54.26
N GLN A 52 -17.36 11.94 -55.19
CA GLN A 52 -16.68 10.68 -54.89
C GLN A 52 -15.25 10.88 -54.38
N ARG A 53 -14.52 11.85 -54.94
CA ARG A 53 -13.18 12.22 -54.46
C ARG A 53 -13.23 12.79 -53.05
N MET A 54 -14.19 13.67 -52.76
CA MET A 54 -14.36 14.22 -51.40
C MET A 54 -14.68 13.13 -50.38
N ILE A 55 -15.52 12.16 -50.73
CA ILE A 55 -15.83 11.02 -49.85
C ILE A 55 -14.58 10.18 -49.60
N ALA A 56 -13.83 9.84 -50.66
CA ALA A 56 -12.60 9.07 -50.53
C ALA A 56 -11.55 9.80 -49.67
N GLU A 57 -11.43 11.12 -49.83
CA GLU A 57 -10.50 11.92 -49.03
C GLU A 57 -10.95 12.02 -47.58
N ARG A 58 -12.26 12.18 -47.32
CA ARG A 58 -12.82 12.13 -45.96
C ARG A 58 -12.49 10.81 -45.28
N ASP A 59 -12.70 9.70 -45.97
CA ASP A 59 -12.44 8.37 -45.41
C ASP A 59 -10.96 8.15 -45.14
N ARG A 60 -10.08 8.65 -46.02
CA ARG A 60 -8.64 8.66 -45.80
C ARG A 60 -8.26 9.46 -44.55
N ILE A 61 -8.76 10.69 -44.40
CA ILE A 61 -8.48 11.55 -43.24
C ILE A 61 -8.96 10.87 -41.95
N LEU A 62 -10.15 10.25 -41.96
CA LEU A 62 -10.66 9.54 -40.80
C LEU A 62 -9.78 8.34 -40.43
N ALA A 63 -9.34 7.56 -41.42
CA ALA A 63 -8.44 6.43 -41.17
C ALA A 63 -7.09 6.89 -40.61
N GLU A 64 -6.54 7.98 -41.13
CA GLU A 64 -5.28 8.56 -40.64
C GLU A 64 -5.43 9.10 -39.20
N ALA A 65 -6.52 9.82 -38.91
CA ALA A 65 -6.80 10.31 -37.57
C ALA A 65 -6.98 9.16 -36.56
N GLN A 66 -7.65 8.08 -36.95
CA GLN A 66 -7.83 6.90 -36.11
C GLN A 66 -6.48 6.23 -35.82
N ALA A 67 -5.64 6.04 -36.84
CA ALA A 67 -4.31 5.46 -36.67
C ALA A 67 -3.40 6.34 -35.78
N GLN A 68 -3.47 7.66 -35.91
CA GLN A 68 -2.75 8.59 -35.03
C GLN A 68 -3.26 8.52 -33.59
N ALA A 69 -4.58 8.45 -33.39
CA ALA A 69 -5.17 8.31 -32.06
C ALA A 69 -4.73 7.01 -31.38
N ASP A 70 -4.75 5.90 -32.11
CA ASP A 70 -4.31 4.59 -31.61
C ASP A 70 -2.81 4.61 -31.27
N ALA A 71 -1.98 5.27 -32.09
CA ALA A 71 -0.56 5.44 -31.83
C ALA A 71 -0.29 6.29 -30.57
N ILE A 72 -1.02 7.40 -30.40
CA ILE A 72 -0.92 8.25 -29.20
C ILE A 72 -1.34 7.47 -27.96
N LEU A 73 -2.42 6.70 -28.04
CA LEU A 73 -2.89 5.89 -26.92
C LEU A 73 -1.87 4.81 -26.54
N ALA A 74 -1.30 4.12 -27.52
CA ALA A 74 -0.26 3.11 -27.30
C ALA A 74 0.98 3.73 -26.65
N GLN A 75 1.43 4.91 -27.12
CA GLN A 75 2.56 5.61 -26.53
C GLN A 75 2.25 6.05 -25.09
N ALA A 76 1.08 6.63 -24.84
CA ALA A 76 0.67 7.05 -23.50
C ALA A 76 0.59 5.88 -22.51
N GLN A 77 0.11 4.72 -22.96
CA GLN A 77 0.09 3.50 -22.14
C GLN A 77 1.50 3.00 -21.85
N HIS A 78 2.39 3.02 -22.83
CA HIS A 78 3.79 2.66 -22.64
C HIS A 78 4.49 3.60 -21.65
N ASP A 79 4.34 4.91 -21.82
CA ASP A 79 4.92 5.92 -20.94
C ASP A 79 4.36 5.83 -19.52
N ALA A 80 3.06 5.55 -19.37
CA ALA A 80 2.45 5.33 -18.06
C ALA A 80 2.98 4.06 -17.38
N ALA A 81 3.15 2.97 -18.14
CA ALA A 81 3.72 1.72 -17.62
C ALA A 81 5.19 1.91 -17.20
N GLU A 82 5.98 2.63 -18.00
CA GLU A 82 7.34 3.04 -17.64
C GLU A 82 7.33 3.93 -16.40
N MET A 83 6.48 4.97 -16.33
CA MET A 83 6.42 5.87 -15.18
C MET A 83 6.08 5.15 -13.87
N VAL A 84 5.17 4.18 -13.90
CA VAL A 84 4.84 3.33 -12.74
C VAL A 84 6.01 2.43 -12.34
N ASN A 85 6.70 1.84 -13.32
CA ASN A 85 7.81 0.93 -13.04
C ASN A 85 9.08 1.65 -12.60
N GLN A 86 9.33 2.85 -13.11
CA GLN A 86 10.70 3.33 -13.19
C GLN A 86 11.13 4.19 -12.00
N HIS A 87 10.33 5.13 -11.46
CA HIS A 87 11.05 6.34 -11.04
C HIS A 87 10.94 6.96 -9.64
N PHE A 88 10.10 6.54 -8.71
CA PHE A 88 10.23 7.16 -7.38
C PHE A 88 9.69 6.31 -6.25
N ILE A 89 8.43 5.90 -6.35
CA ILE A 89 7.73 5.31 -5.22
C ILE A 89 8.33 3.95 -4.86
N VAL A 90 8.64 3.10 -5.83
CA VAL A 90 9.21 1.77 -5.56
C VAL A 90 10.66 1.87 -5.07
N GLY A 91 11.46 2.79 -5.62
CA GLY A 91 12.84 3.02 -5.21
C GLY A 91 12.91 3.58 -3.78
N GLU A 92 12.17 4.65 -3.49
CA GLU A 92 12.06 5.21 -2.14
C GLU A 92 11.45 4.22 -1.15
N ALA A 93 10.40 3.48 -1.53
CA ALA A 93 9.81 2.47 -0.65
C ALA A 93 10.80 1.34 -0.32
N ARG A 94 11.65 0.93 -1.27
CA ARG A 94 12.71 -0.05 -1.00
C ARG A 94 13.79 0.51 -0.07
N GLN A 95 14.20 1.77 -0.28
CA GLN A 95 15.18 2.42 0.60
C GLN A 95 14.62 2.61 2.02
N GLU A 96 13.36 3.03 2.13
CA GLU A 96 12.62 3.14 3.39
C GLU A 96 12.53 1.78 4.09
N ALA A 97 12.12 0.73 3.37
CA ALA A 97 12.03 -0.62 3.90
C ALA A 97 13.38 -1.11 4.43
N GLN A 98 14.47 -0.88 3.68
CA GLN A 98 15.81 -1.24 4.14
C GLN A 98 16.19 -0.48 5.41
N ARG A 99 15.92 0.82 5.48
CA ARG A 99 16.20 1.64 6.67
C ARG A 99 15.43 1.16 7.90
N ILE A 100 14.16 0.75 7.73
CA ILE A 100 13.34 0.20 8.82
C ILE A 100 13.93 -1.13 9.32
N VAL A 101 14.39 -1.99 8.41
CA VAL A 101 15.03 -3.27 8.77
C VAL A 101 16.34 -3.02 9.53
N ASP A 102 17.16 -2.10 9.04
CA ASP A 102 18.44 -1.76 9.67
C ASP A 102 18.23 -1.19 11.09
N LEU A 103 17.29 -0.25 11.23
CA LEU A 103 16.90 0.31 12.53
C LEU A 103 16.35 -0.78 13.47
N GLY A 104 15.53 -1.68 12.95
CA GLY A 104 14.99 -2.80 13.71
C GLY A 104 16.07 -3.76 14.22
N HIS A 105 17.13 -3.98 13.42
CA HIS A 105 18.29 -4.77 13.85
C HIS A 105 19.12 -4.06 14.92
N GLU A 106 19.38 -2.76 14.77
CA GLU A 106 20.08 -1.98 15.79
C GLU A 106 19.32 -1.98 17.13
N GLU A 107 18.01 -1.76 17.09
CA GLU A 107 17.17 -1.73 18.29
C GLU A 107 17.05 -3.10 18.95
N ALA A 108 16.96 -4.17 18.16
CA ALA A 108 16.97 -5.53 18.67
C ALA A 108 18.31 -5.87 19.36
N MET A 109 19.44 -5.49 18.77
CA MET A 109 20.76 -5.69 19.40
C MET A 109 20.89 -4.90 20.69
N ARG A 110 20.44 -3.65 20.71
CA ARG A 110 20.42 -2.82 21.93
C ARG A 110 19.57 -3.47 23.03
N LEU A 111 18.36 -3.93 22.71
CA LEU A 111 17.48 -4.61 23.65
C LEU A 111 18.09 -5.88 24.24
N VAL A 112 18.77 -6.70 23.43
CA VAL A 112 19.46 -7.90 23.90
C VAL A 112 20.56 -7.51 24.88
N GLN A 113 21.37 -6.51 24.55
CA GLN A 113 22.46 -6.06 25.41
C GLN A 113 21.94 -5.51 26.74
N GLU A 114 20.90 -4.68 26.71
CA GLU A 114 20.24 -4.16 27.92
C GLU A 114 19.66 -5.28 28.78
N ALA A 115 19.05 -6.29 28.17
CA ALA A 115 18.50 -7.45 28.87
C ALA A 115 19.59 -8.33 29.51
N GLU A 116 20.71 -8.52 28.82
CA GLU A 116 21.87 -9.24 29.35
C GLU A 116 22.48 -8.50 30.55
N GLU A 117 22.63 -7.18 30.45
CA GLU A 117 23.18 -6.34 31.52
C GLU A 117 22.26 -6.34 32.74
N TYR A 118 20.95 -6.26 32.53
CA TYR A 118 19.96 -6.40 33.59
C TYR A 118 20.02 -7.79 34.25
N ALA A 119 20.07 -8.87 33.46
CA ALA A 119 20.15 -10.23 33.98
C ALA A 119 21.43 -10.43 34.81
N LEU A 120 22.56 -9.89 34.36
CA LEU A 120 23.81 -9.90 35.10
C LEU A 120 23.67 -9.20 36.46
N GLY A 121 23.05 -8.01 36.49
CA GLY A 121 22.82 -7.26 37.72
C GLY A 121 21.98 -8.05 38.74
N VAL A 122 20.88 -8.64 38.28
CA VAL A 122 20.01 -9.49 39.14
C VAL A 122 20.77 -10.70 39.68
N LEU A 123 21.57 -11.36 38.84
CA LEU A 123 22.37 -12.51 39.25
C LEU A 123 23.45 -12.12 40.26
N GLN A 124 24.10 -10.96 40.10
CA GLN A 124 25.09 -10.46 41.05
C GLN A 124 24.46 -10.16 42.41
N GLU A 125 23.31 -9.49 42.44
CA GLU A 125 22.58 -9.21 43.68
C GLU A 125 22.17 -10.51 44.39
N LEU A 126 21.70 -11.51 43.64
CA LEU A 126 21.37 -12.82 44.20
C LEU A 126 22.59 -13.52 44.82
N VAL A 127 23.75 -13.46 44.16
CA VAL A 127 25.00 -14.02 44.70
C VAL A 127 25.38 -13.35 46.01
N GLU A 128 25.25 -12.03 46.10
CA GLU A 128 25.53 -11.27 47.32
C GLU A 128 24.60 -11.68 48.47
N GLN A 129 23.30 -11.78 48.21
CA GLN A 129 22.29 -12.22 49.19
C GLN A 129 22.53 -13.66 49.69
N LEU A 130 22.84 -14.58 48.79
CA LEU A 130 23.15 -15.97 49.16
C LEU A 130 24.44 -16.08 49.96
N THR A 131 25.45 -15.30 49.62
CA THR A 131 26.71 -15.25 50.37
C THR A 131 26.49 -14.72 51.78
N GLY A 132 25.72 -13.64 51.93
CA GLY A 132 25.34 -13.11 53.24
C GLY A 132 24.56 -14.11 54.09
N SER A 133 23.61 -14.81 53.48
CA SER A 133 22.82 -15.86 54.14
C SER A 133 23.68 -17.04 54.57
N LEU A 134 24.64 -17.46 53.74
CA LEU A 134 25.58 -18.54 54.05
C LEU A 134 26.52 -18.14 55.20
N GLN A 135 27.02 -16.90 55.19
CA GLN A 135 27.84 -16.34 56.28
C GLN A 135 27.06 -16.33 57.60
N GLN A 136 25.78 -15.92 57.58
CA GLN A 136 24.91 -15.95 58.75
C GLN A 136 24.70 -17.37 59.28
N ALA A 137 24.45 -18.34 58.41
CA ALA A 137 24.31 -19.75 58.78
C ALA A 137 25.60 -20.30 59.42
N GLN A 138 26.77 -20.01 58.82
CA GLN A 138 28.07 -20.40 59.36
C GLN A 138 28.34 -19.80 60.75
N ASN A 139 28.04 -18.51 60.93
CA ASN A 139 28.17 -17.83 62.22
C ASN A 139 27.23 -18.44 63.27
N GLY A 140 26.00 -18.78 62.88
CA GLY A 140 25.04 -19.47 63.75
C GLY A 140 25.52 -20.86 64.19
N ILE A 141 26.06 -21.66 63.28
CA ILE A 141 26.67 -22.96 63.60
C ILE A 141 27.82 -22.78 64.60
N ARG A 142 28.74 -21.85 64.33
CA ARG A 142 29.88 -21.58 65.21
C ARG A 142 29.45 -21.16 66.62
N ALA A 143 28.45 -20.30 66.73
CA ALA A 143 27.92 -19.87 68.03
C ALA A 143 27.30 -21.03 68.84
N ILE A 144 26.64 -21.98 68.17
CA ILE A 144 26.09 -23.18 68.82
C ILE A 144 27.21 -24.15 69.25
N GLU A 145 28.26 -24.30 68.45
CA GLU A 145 29.43 -25.11 68.81
C GLU A 145 30.15 -24.52 70.02
N GLU A 146 30.37 -23.20 70.03
CA GLU A 146 30.99 -22.47 71.15
C GLU A 146 30.15 -22.57 72.43
N SER A 147 28.83 -22.44 72.35
CA SER A 147 27.94 -22.60 73.51
C SER A 147 27.92 -24.04 74.03
N ARG A 148 27.94 -25.06 73.16
CA ARG A 148 28.13 -26.47 73.57
C ARG A 148 29.45 -26.72 74.27
N MET A 149 30.55 -26.13 73.78
CA MET A 149 31.87 -26.25 74.41
C MET A 149 31.95 -25.49 75.75
N ALA A 150 31.14 -24.45 75.94
CA ALA A 150 31.02 -23.75 77.22
C ALA A 150 30.17 -24.56 78.23
N ASP A 151 29.04 -25.12 77.80
CA ASP A 151 28.18 -25.99 78.63
C ASP A 151 28.92 -27.27 79.08
N GLN A 152 29.70 -27.90 78.20
CA GLN A 152 30.52 -29.07 78.56
C GLN A 152 31.65 -28.74 79.54
N ARG A 153 32.07 -27.47 79.62
CA ARG A 153 33.03 -27.00 80.63
C ARG A 153 32.35 -26.63 81.95
N GLY A 154 31.02 -26.57 81.99
CA GLY A 154 30.26 -26.07 83.14
C GLY A 154 29.07 -26.93 83.50
N THR A 155 29.24 -28.20 83.90
CA THR A 155 28.46 -28.86 84.97
C THR A 155 28.98 -30.29 85.31
N PRO A 156 28.71 -30.84 86.51
CA PRO A 156 29.75 -31.23 87.47
C PRO A 156 29.75 -32.73 87.83
N ALA A 157 30.85 -33.22 88.40
CA ALA A 157 30.88 -34.51 89.09
C ALA A 157 31.55 -34.37 90.45
N SER A 158 30.76 -34.34 91.53
CA SER A 158 30.95 -35.18 92.72
C SER A 158 29.78 -35.07 93.70
N THR A 159 29.29 -36.25 94.02
CA THR A 159 28.18 -36.70 94.87
C THR A 159 28.53 -36.78 96.37
N THR A 160 27.48 -36.93 97.20
CA THR A 160 27.41 -37.77 98.44
C THR A 160 27.57 -37.07 99.81
N THR A 161 26.47 -36.97 100.58
CA THR A 161 26.21 -37.66 101.88
C THR A 161 25.03 -37.01 102.63
N PRO A 162 24.06 -37.79 103.20
CA PRO A 162 22.90 -37.29 103.95
C PRO A 162 23.04 -37.45 105.49
N ALA A 163 22.53 -36.50 106.30
CA ALA A 163 22.26 -36.65 107.75
C ALA A 163 21.41 -35.45 108.30
N PRO A 164 20.71 -35.55 109.45
CA PRO A 164 19.26 -35.27 109.60
C PRO A 164 18.88 -33.90 110.20
N PRO A 165 17.56 -33.61 110.36
CA PRO A 165 17.03 -32.28 110.71
C PRO A 165 17.05 -31.99 112.22
N GLN A 166 17.22 -30.71 112.58
CA GLN A 166 16.90 -30.17 113.90
C GLN A 166 15.82 -29.09 113.74
N GLU A 167 14.67 -29.36 114.35
CA GLU A 167 13.60 -28.43 114.71
C GLU A 167 14.09 -27.52 115.85
N GLU A 168 13.60 -26.27 115.84
CA GLU A 168 13.30 -25.34 116.96
C GLU A 168 13.28 -23.92 116.34
N GLU A 169 12.13 -23.26 116.19
CA GLU A 169 11.54 -22.36 117.21
C GLU A 169 12.59 -21.30 117.64
N GLU A 170 12.44 -20.00 117.47
CA GLU A 170 11.34 -19.07 117.77
C GLU A 170 11.84 -17.73 117.18
N GLU A 171 11.00 -16.98 116.48
CA GLU A 171 10.35 -15.79 117.02
C GLU A 171 11.22 -14.51 117.03
N ASN A 172 10.54 -13.44 116.66
CA ASN A 172 10.77 -12.06 117.10
C ASN A 172 11.62 -11.14 116.21
N SER A 173 10.89 -10.49 115.30
CA SER A 173 10.56 -9.06 115.39
C SER A 173 11.67 -8.01 115.44
N GLN A 174 11.42 -6.96 114.64
CA GLN A 174 12.00 -5.60 114.70
C GLN A 174 13.47 -5.55 114.24
N ASN A 175 13.81 -4.74 113.23
CA ASN A 175 13.51 -3.32 113.13
C ASN A 175 13.78 -2.83 111.69
#